data_AF-A0A7J6VJN6-F1
#
_entry.id   AF-A0A7J6VJN6-F1
#
_cell.length_a   1.000
_cell.length_b   1.000
_cell.length_c   1.000
_cell.angle_alpha   90.00
_cell.angle_beta   90.00
_cell.angle_gamma   90.00
#
_symmetry.space_group_name_H-M   'P 1'
#
loop_
_entity.id
_entity.type
_entity.pdbx_description
1 polymer ?
#
loop_
_entity_poly.entity_id
_entity_poly.type
_entity_poly.pdbx_seq_one_letter_code
_entity_poly.pdbx_strand_id
1 'polypeptide(L)'
;MAATDRSTVLVTGAAGRTGQIVYKKLKERVDQYVARGLVRTEESKEKIGGADDVFLGDIRDASSITPAIQGIDALVILTSGVPKMKPGFDPSKGGRPEFYFEEGAYPEQVDWIGQKNQIDAAKEAGVKQIVLVGSMGGTNLNHPLNSLGNGNILVWKRKAEQYLADSGIPYTIIRYIYLNQ
;
A
#
# COMPACT_ATOMS: atom_id res chain seq x y z
N MET A 1 -3.48 2.01 37.76
CA MET A 1 -3.15 1.21 36.57
C MET A 1 -2.99 2.19 35.43
N ALA A 2 -1.77 2.41 34.93
CA ALA A 2 -1.60 3.22 33.72
C ALA A 2 -2.23 2.45 32.57
N ALA A 3 -3.17 3.06 31.85
CA ALA A 3 -3.57 2.54 30.56
C ALA A 3 -2.28 2.41 29.74
N THR A 4 -1.98 1.21 29.25
CA THR A 4 -0.93 1.07 28.25
C THR A 4 -1.40 1.88 27.05
N ASP A 5 -0.68 2.97 26.73
CA ASP A 5 -0.97 3.79 25.54
C ASP A 5 -0.68 2.94 24.30
N ARG A 6 -1.70 2.20 23.87
CA ARG A 6 -1.65 1.36 22.69
C ARG A 6 -1.50 2.24 21.46
N SER A 7 -0.56 1.91 20.60
CA SER A 7 -0.37 2.67 19.36
C SER A 7 -1.48 2.34 18.36
N THR A 8 -2.11 3.37 17.80
CA THR A 8 -3.06 3.20 16.71
C THR A 8 -2.30 3.04 15.40
N VAL A 9 -2.49 1.92 14.71
CA VAL A 9 -1.75 1.56 13.49
C VAL A 9 -2.71 1.39 12.32
N LEU A 10 -2.57 2.23 11.29
CA LEU A 10 -3.31 2.10 10.04
C LEU A 10 -2.55 1.23 9.05
N VAL A 11 -3.24 0.27 8.43
CA VAL A 11 -2.75 -0.52 7.29
C VAL A 11 -3.51 -0.11 6.04
N THR A 12 -2.83 0.44 5.03
CA THR A 12 -3.45 0.75 3.73
C THR A 12 -3.25 -0.39 2.74
N GLY A 13 -4.25 -0.64 1.90
CA GLY A 13 -4.29 -1.87 1.11
C GLY A 13 -4.58 -3.09 1.99
N ALA A 14 -5.38 -2.90 3.06
CA ALA A 14 -5.62 -3.91 4.08
C ALA A 14 -6.30 -5.19 3.56
N ALA A 15 -7.01 -5.15 2.44
CA ALA A 15 -7.59 -6.34 1.80
C ALA A 15 -6.66 -7.05 0.79
N GLY A 16 -5.48 -6.47 0.55
CA GLY A 16 -4.43 -7.06 -0.27
C GLY A 16 -3.82 -8.28 0.42
N ARG A 17 -3.13 -9.12 -0.37
CA ARG A 17 -2.56 -10.40 0.11
C ARG A 17 -1.72 -10.26 1.37
N THR A 18 -0.81 -9.28 1.40
CA THR A 18 0.04 -9.00 2.58
C THR A 18 -0.68 -8.10 3.58
N GLY A 19 -1.45 -7.13 3.11
CA GLY A 19 -2.22 -6.19 3.95
C GLY A 19 -3.11 -6.90 4.96
N GLN A 20 -3.85 -7.92 4.53
CA GLN A 20 -4.80 -8.63 5.40
C GLN A 20 -4.07 -9.39 6.51
N ILE A 21 -2.86 -9.88 6.23
CA ILE A 21 -2.03 -10.60 7.21
C ILE A 21 -1.52 -9.62 8.25
N VAL A 22 -1.04 -8.44 7.84
CA VAL A 22 -0.59 -7.39 8.78
C VAL A 22 -1.75 -6.91 9.63
N TYR A 23 -2.89 -6.60 9.01
CA TYR A 23 -4.10 -6.19 9.71
C TYR A 23 -4.55 -7.24 10.74
N LYS A 24 -4.63 -8.51 10.36
CA LYS A 24 -4.94 -9.62 11.27
C LYS A 24 -3.94 -9.71 12.43
N LYS A 25 -2.64 -9.59 12.16
CA LYS A 25 -1.59 -9.63 13.19
C LYS A 25 -1.64 -8.46 14.17
N LEU A 26 -2.14 -7.30 13.76
CA LEU A 26 -2.42 -6.18 14.66
C LEU A 26 -3.64 -6.50 15.54
N LYS A 27 -4.70 -7.05 14.95
CA LYS A 27 -5.92 -7.50 15.68
C LYS A 27 -5.65 -8.66 16.65
N GLU A 28 -4.61 -9.46 16.43
CA GLU A 28 -4.17 -10.52 17.36
C GLU A 28 -3.42 -9.97 18.59
N ARG A 29 -3.00 -8.69 18.56
CA ARG A 29 -2.17 -8.04 19.60
C ARG A 29 -2.85 -6.80 20.18
N VAL A 30 -4.11 -6.98 20.58
CA VAL A 30 -4.98 -5.90 21.10
C VAL A 30 -4.47 -5.27 22.40
N ASP A 31 -3.54 -5.92 23.10
CA ASP A 31 -2.82 -5.44 24.26
C ASP A 31 -1.78 -4.36 23.92
N GLN A 32 -1.30 -4.33 22.67
CA GLN A 32 -0.25 -3.43 22.18
C GLN A 32 -0.75 -2.41 21.15
N TYR A 33 -1.71 -2.80 20.31
CA TYR A 33 -2.12 -2.01 19.16
C TYR A 33 -3.63 -1.81 19.08
N VAL A 34 -4.01 -0.66 18.51
CA VAL A 34 -5.35 -0.43 17.97
C VAL A 34 -5.23 -0.50 16.45
N ALA A 35 -5.75 -1.57 15.84
CA ALA A 35 -5.67 -1.75 14.40
C ALA A 35 -6.67 -0.85 13.67
N ARG A 36 -6.27 -0.35 12.50
CA ARG A 36 -7.15 0.33 11.54
C ARG A 36 -6.81 -0.14 10.13
N GLY A 37 -7.81 -0.31 9.28
CA GLY A 37 -7.64 -0.70 7.88
C GLY A 37 -8.12 0.39 6.91
N LEU A 38 -7.44 0.55 5.79
CA LEU A 38 -7.96 1.28 4.63
C LEU A 38 -8.05 0.34 3.43
N VAL A 39 -9.24 0.30 2.83
CA VAL A 39 -9.55 -0.47 1.63
C VAL A 39 -10.29 0.41 0.62
N ARG A 40 -10.35 -0.03 -0.64
CA ARG A 40 -10.91 0.77 -1.74
C ARG A 40 -12.40 0.52 -2.02
N THR A 41 -12.92 -0.65 -1.63
CA THR A 41 -14.30 -1.07 -1.95
C THR A 41 -14.95 -1.73 -0.76
N GLU A 42 -16.29 -1.67 -0.67
CA GLU A 42 -17.05 -2.39 0.35
C GLU A 42 -16.78 -3.90 0.33
N GLU A 43 -16.68 -4.50 -0.87
CA GLU A 43 -16.30 -5.91 -1.01
C GLU A 43 -14.95 -6.22 -0.33
N SER A 44 -13.98 -5.31 -0.48
CA SER A 44 -12.67 -5.44 0.17
C SER A 44 -12.75 -5.30 1.69
N LYS A 45 -13.69 -4.48 2.19
CA LYS A 45 -13.94 -4.30 3.63
C LYS A 45 -14.56 -5.57 4.22
N GLU A 46 -15.58 -6.11 3.57
CA GLU A 46 -16.23 -7.36 3.98
C GLU A 46 -15.25 -8.53 4.00
N LYS A 47 -14.36 -8.62 3.01
CA LYS A 47 -13.33 -9.66 2.93
C LYS A 47 -12.43 -9.73 4.17
N ILE A 48 -12.20 -8.61 4.87
CA ILE A 48 -11.37 -8.56 6.08
C ILE A 48 -12.18 -8.43 7.37
N GLY A 49 -13.49 -8.68 7.31
CA GLY A 49 -14.38 -8.79 8.46
C GLY A 49 -15.35 -7.63 8.69
N GLY A 50 -15.46 -6.66 7.78
CA GLY A 50 -16.54 -5.66 7.80
C GLY A 50 -16.52 -4.66 8.98
N ALA A 51 -15.46 -4.66 9.79
CA ALA A 51 -15.46 -3.97 11.08
C ALA A 51 -15.36 -2.43 10.97
N ASP A 52 -15.78 -1.74 12.04
CA ASP A 52 -15.83 -0.28 12.13
C ASP A 52 -14.43 0.38 12.05
N ASP A 53 -13.37 -0.37 12.33
CA ASP A 53 -11.99 0.06 12.18
C ASP A 53 -11.47 -0.04 10.74
N VAL A 54 -12.32 -0.42 9.78
CA VAL A 54 -12.01 -0.44 8.34
C VAL A 54 -12.69 0.71 7.61
N PHE A 55 -11.86 1.58 7.05
CA PHE A 55 -12.24 2.78 6.32
C PHE A 55 -12.21 2.52 4.82
N LEU A 56 -13.11 3.21 4.10
CA LEU A 56 -13.08 3.30 2.65
C LEU A 56 -12.35 4.55 2.20
N GLY A 57 -11.53 4.42 1.17
CA GLY A 57 -10.90 5.55 0.49
C GLY A 57 -10.03 5.10 -0.67
N ASP A 58 -9.78 6.02 -1.60
CA ASP A 58 -8.87 5.83 -2.72
C ASP A 58 -7.65 6.70 -2.51
N ILE A 59 -6.46 6.09 -2.45
CA ILE A 59 -5.21 6.83 -2.20
C ILE A 59 -4.89 7.87 -3.28
N ARG A 60 -5.53 7.78 -4.46
CA ARG A 60 -5.42 8.78 -5.54
C ARG A 60 -6.22 10.04 -5.26
N ASP A 61 -7.20 9.96 -4.36
CA ASP A 61 -7.96 11.09 -3.81
C ASP A 61 -7.55 11.30 -2.35
N ALA A 62 -6.68 12.28 -2.12
CA ALA A 62 -6.14 12.61 -0.80
C ALA A 62 -7.23 12.90 0.24
N SER A 63 -8.34 13.52 -0.18
CA SER A 63 -9.42 13.87 0.75
C SER A 63 -10.15 12.65 1.30
N SER A 64 -10.27 11.60 0.48
CA SER A 64 -10.96 10.35 0.85
C SER A 64 -10.21 9.53 1.90
N ILE A 65 -8.89 9.70 2.04
CA ILE A 65 -8.06 8.90 2.96
C ILE A 65 -7.80 9.60 4.30
N THR A 66 -8.02 10.91 4.40
CA THR A 66 -7.81 11.70 5.61
C THR A 66 -8.54 11.14 6.84
N PRO A 67 -9.84 10.73 6.77
CA PRO A 67 -10.53 10.18 7.93
C PRO A 67 -9.86 8.92 8.50
N ALA A 68 -9.24 8.10 7.65
CA ALA A 68 -8.52 6.90 8.07
C ALA A 68 -7.20 7.24 8.77
N ILE A 69 -6.55 8.34 8.39
CA ILE A 69 -5.21 8.73 8.87
C ILE A 69 -5.27 9.58 10.14
N GLN A 70 -6.35 10.32 10.37
CA GLN A 70 -6.47 11.17 11.55
C GLN A 70 -6.40 10.38 12.87
N GLY A 71 -5.52 10.83 13.78
CA GLY A 71 -5.33 10.26 15.12
C GLY A 71 -4.56 8.93 15.17
N ILE A 72 -3.87 8.53 14.10
CA ILE A 72 -3.02 7.32 14.12
C ILE A 72 -1.62 7.66 14.64
N ASP A 73 -0.96 6.70 15.29
CA ASP A 73 0.45 6.84 15.70
C ASP A 73 1.41 6.35 14.62
N ALA A 74 1.02 5.32 13.85
CA ALA A 74 1.84 4.73 12.81
C ALA A 74 1.04 4.32 11.57
N LEU A 75 1.69 4.37 10.42
CA LEU A 75 1.13 4.00 9.12
C LEU A 75 1.94 2.86 8.49
N VAL A 76 1.26 1.82 8.01
CA VAL A 76 1.84 0.73 7.21
C VAL A 76 1.26 0.77 5.80
N ILE A 77 2.09 1.18 4.83
CA ILE A 77 1.71 1.31 3.42
C ILE A 77 1.94 -0.02 2.71
N LEU A 78 0.83 -0.69 2.35
CA LEU A 78 0.80 -1.95 1.60
C LEU A 78 -0.02 -1.83 0.30
N THR A 79 -0.16 -0.61 -0.21
CA THR A 79 -0.81 -0.31 -1.49
C THR A 79 0.15 -0.48 -2.67
N SER A 80 -0.39 -0.90 -3.82
CA SER A 80 0.39 -1.07 -5.05
C SER A 80 -0.50 -0.97 -6.28
N GLY A 81 0.03 -0.44 -7.39
CA GLY A 81 -0.56 -0.66 -8.70
C GLY A 81 -0.62 -2.15 -9.01
N VAL A 82 -1.75 -2.62 -9.53
CA VAL A 82 -1.96 -4.04 -9.90
C VAL A 82 -2.24 -4.12 -11.39
N PRO A 83 -1.32 -4.67 -12.19
CA PRO A 83 -1.56 -4.87 -13.61
C PRO A 83 -2.59 -5.98 -13.83
N LYS A 84 -3.39 -5.85 -14.88
CA LYS A 84 -4.31 -6.86 -15.36
C LYS A 84 -3.74 -7.51 -16.62
N MET A 85 -3.96 -8.81 -16.77
CA MET A 85 -3.63 -9.50 -18.01
C MET A 85 -4.59 -9.01 -19.10
N LYS A 86 -4.06 -8.72 -20.30
CA LYS A 86 -4.89 -8.35 -21.45
C LYS A 86 -5.80 -9.53 -21.81
N PRO A 87 -7.09 -9.28 -22.13
CA PRO A 87 -7.97 -10.32 -22.63
C PRO A 87 -7.43 -10.95 -23.91
N GLY A 88 -7.78 -12.23 -24.15
CA GLY A 88 -7.44 -12.92 -25.40
C GLY A 88 -6.06 -13.60 -25.42
N PHE A 89 -5.34 -13.66 -24.29
CA PHE A 89 -4.16 -14.51 -24.18
C PHE A 89 -4.56 -15.99 -24.21
N ASP A 90 -4.05 -16.71 -25.21
CA ASP A 90 -4.23 -18.15 -25.37
C ASP A 90 -2.88 -18.85 -25.16
N PRO A 91 -2.68 -19.53 -24.01
CA PRO A 91 -1.41 -20.17 -23.70
C PRO A 91 -1.07 -21.32 -24.66
N SER A 92 -2.05 -21.88 -25.40
CA SER A 92 -1.81 -22.95 -26.38
C SER A 92 -1.13 -22.47 -27.66
N LYS A 93 -1.20 -21.17 -27.97
CA LYS A 93 -0.61 -20.57 -29.16
C LYS A 93 0.84 -20.13 -28.96
N GLY A 94 1.41 -20.36 -27.77
CA GLY A 94 2.73 -19.87 -27.39
C GLY A 94 2.77 -18.35 -27.16
N GLY A 95 3.90 -17.86 -26.66
CA GLY A 95 4.09 -16.44 -26.32
C GLY A 95 3.97 -16.15 -24.82
N ARG A 96 4.13 -14.87 -24.45
CA ARG A 96 4.01 -14.40 -23.07
C ARG A 96 2.73 -13.59 -22.90
N PRO A 97 2.04 -13.69 -21.75
CA PRO A 97 0.90 -12.85 -21.48
C PRO A 97 1.32 -11.37 -21.47
N GLU A 98 0.52 -10.54 -22.12
CA GLU A 98 0.63 -9.10 -22.02
C GLU A 98 -0.20 -8.59 -20.85
N PHE A 99 0.28 -7.53 -20.23
CA PHE A 99 -0.39 -6.88 -19.11
C PHE A 99 -0.65 -5.41 -19.42
N TYR A 100 -1.59 -4.81 -18.71
CA TYR A 100 -1.88 -3.38 -18.75
C TYR A 100 -2.33 -2.89 -17.37
N PHE A 101 -2.29 -1.58 -17.15
CA PHE A 101 -2.95 -0.94 -16.03
C PHE A 101 -4.19 -0.22 -16.53
N GLU A 102 -5.26 -0.23 -15.73
CA GLU A 102 -6.45 0.57 -16.04
C GLU A 102 -6.09 2.06 -16.03
N GLU A 103 -6.87 2.86 -16.76
CA GLU A 103 -6.69 4.30 -16.80
C GLU A 103 -6.73 4.89 -15.38
N GLY A 104 -5.76 5.74 -15.06
CA GLY A 104 -5.58 6.30 -13.71
C GLY A 104 -5.11 5.30 -12.64
N ALA A 105 -4.83 4.03 -12.98
CA ALA A 105 -4.31 3.01 -12.07
C ALA A 105 -2.86 2.59 -12.38
N TYR A 106 -2.16 3.36 -13.21
CA TYR A 106 -0.74 3.14 -13.48
C TYR A 106 0.10 3.40 -12.21
N PRO A 107 1.32 2.83 -12.13
CA PRO A 107 2.18 3.02 -10.98
C PRO A 107 2.53 4.47 -10.66
N GLU A 108 2.54 5.38 -11.64
CA GLU A 108 2.71 6.80 -11.36
C GLU A 108 1.60 7.33 -10.45
N GLN A 109 0.34 7.04 -10.75
CA GLN A 109 -0.81 7.51 -9.97
C GLN A 109 -0.95 6.75 -8.65
N VAL A 110 -0.66 5.45 -8.64
CA VAL A 110 -0.89 4.60 -7.45
C VAL A 110 0.33 4.53 -6.55
N ASP A 111 1.48 4.13 -7.10
CA ASP A 111 2.70 3.86 -6.35
C ASP A 111 3.52 5.12 -6.07
N TRP A 112 3.41 6.16 -6.90
CA TRP A 112 4.02 7.46 -6.61
C TRP A 112 3.02 8.43 -5.97
N ILE A 113 2.05 8.95 -6.73
CA ILE A 113 1.12 9.99 -6.25
C ILE A 113 0.27 9.49 -5.08
N GLY A 114 -0.29 8.29 -5.18
CA GLY A 114 -1.11 7.72 -4.11
C GLY A 114 -0.34 7.44 -2.82
N GLN A 115 0.92 7.04 -2.91
CA GLN A 115 1.78 6.88 -1.73
C GLN A 115 2.21 8.23 -1.17
N LYS A 116 2.50 9.22 -2.03
CA LYS A 116 2.75 10.61 -1.62
C LYS A 116 1.58 11.18 -0.83
N ASN A 117 0.34 11.00 -1.30
CA ASN A 117 -0.86 11.47 -0.59
C ASN A 117 -0.97 10.87 0.83
N GLN A 118 -0.65 9.59 0.99
CA GLN A 118 -0.64 8.94 2.31
C GLN A 118 0.46 9.50 3.22
N ILE A 119 1.66 9.74 2.67
CA ILE A 119 2.79 10.31 3.42
C ILE A 119 2.48 11.74 3.87
N ASP A 120 1.91 12.56 2.99
CA ASP A 120 1.55 13.95 3.29
C ASP A 120 0.46 14.01 4.37
N ALA A 121 -0.62 13.24 4.21
CA ALA A 121 -1.68 13.17 5.22
C ALA A 121 -1.16 12.64 6.57
N ALA A 122 -0.23 11.69 6.56
CA ALA A 122 0.44 11.20 7.77
C ALA A 122 1.30 12.28 8.43
N LYS A 123 2.02 13.08 7.63
CA LYS A 123 2.80 14.22 8.12
C LYS A 123 1.91 15.24 8.82
N GLU A 124 0.82 15.62 8.17
CA GLU A 124 -0.16 16.59 8.69
C GLU A 124 -0.83 16.09 9.97
N ALA A 125 -1.09 14.79 10.07
CA ALA A 125 -1.67 14.17 11.26
C ALA A 125 -0.65 13.94 12.40
N GLY A 126 0.64 14.26 12.21
CA GLY A 126 1.67 14.08 13.23
C GLY A 126 2.03 12.62 13.48
N VAL A 127 1.91 11.75 12.47
CA VAL A 127 2.27 10.33 12.55
C VAL A 127 3.74 10.18 12.93
N LYS A 128 4.01 9.25 13.84
CA LYS A 128 5.33 9.08 14.48
C LYS A 128 6.22 8.08 13.76
N GLN A 129 5.64 7.22 12.91
CA GLN A 129 6.36 6.19 12.16
C GLN A 129 5.60 5.80 10.88
N ILE A 130 6.31 5.68 9.76
CA ILE A 130 5.78 5.10 8.52
C ILE A 130 6.58 3.87 8.12
N VAL A 131 5.89 2.75 7.88
CA VAL A 131 6.45 1.55 7.26
C VAL A 131 5.96 1.48 5.82
N LEU A 132 6.86 1.49 4.84
CA LEU A 132 6.53 1.36 3.42
C LEU A 132 7.10 0.05 2.87
N VAL A 133 6.22 -0.78 2.31
CA VAL A 133 6.61 -2.05 1.70
C VAL A 133 6.72 -1.88 0.19
N GLY A 134 7.97 -1.83 -0.29
CA GLY A 134 8.36 -1.73 -1.69
C GLY A 134 8.78 -3.07 -2.29
N SER A 135 9.62 -3.05 -3.33
CA SER A 135 10.15 -4.27 -3.93
C SER A 135 11.63 -4.16 -4.25
N MET A 136 12.34 -5.28 -4.22
CA MET A 136 13.72 -5.35 -4.73
C MET A 136 13.78 -5.07 -6.23
N GLY A 137 14.97 -4.75 -6.73
CA GLY A 137 15.22 -4.47 -8.15
C GLY A 137 15.21 -2.98 -8.53
N GLY A 138 14.82 -2.08 -7.62
CA GLY A 138 14.78 -0.64 -7.87
C GLY A 138 16.12 0.05 -8.19
N THR A 139 17.25 -0.64 -8.07
CA THR A 139 18.57 -0.12 -8.50
C THR A 139 18.85 -0.38 -9.98
N ASN A 140 18.06 -1.20 -10.66
CA ASN A 140 18.19 -1.49 -12.09
C ASN A 140 16.99 -0.91 -12.86
N LEU A 141 17.22 0.16 -13.63
CA LEU A 141 16.17 0.79 -14.44
C LEU A 141 15.63 -0.15 -15.54
N ASN A 142 16.46 -1.08 -16.01
CA ASN A 142 16.10 -2.07 -17.03
C ASN A 142 15.53 -3.37 -16.43
N HIS A 143 15.11 -3.36 -15.16
CA HIS A 143 14.53 -4.54 -14.51
C HIS A 143 13.23 -4.97 -15.21
N PRO A 144 13.00 -6.27 -15.48
CA PRO A 144 11.84 -6.75 -16.25
C PRO A 144 10.46 -6.29 -15.73
N LEU A 145 10.34 -6.09 -14.42
CA LEU A 145 9.10 -5.58 -13.81
C LEU A 145 8.72 -4.16 -14.28
N ASN A 146 9.67 -3.35 -14.74
CA ASN A 146 9.36 -2.02 -15.28
C ASN A 146 8.66 -2.09 -16.63
N SER A 147 8.89 -3.15 -17.41
CA SER A 147 8.23 -3.38 -18.70
C SER A 147 6.81 -3.93 -18.55
N LEU A 148 6.44 -4.45 -17.38
CA LEU A 148 5.11 -5.01 -17.12
C LEU A 148 4.05 -3.91 -17.26
N GLY A 149 3.15 -4.05 -18.25
CA GLY A 149 2.12 -3.07 -18.54
C GLY A 149 2.64 -1.67 -18.88
N ASN A 150 3.90 -1.55 -19.32
CA ASN A 150 4.60 -0.27 -19.55
C ASN A 150 4.54 0.67 -18.33
N GLY A 151 4.54 0.10 -17.11
CA GLY A 151 4.22 0.84 -15.90
C GLY A 151 5.40 1.47 -15.17
N ASN A 152 6.65 1.02 -15.42
CA ASN A 152 7.84 1.46 -14.67
C ASN A 152 7.68 1.36 -13.13
N ILE A 153 7.00 0.31 -12.65
CA ILE A 153 6.53 0.22 -11.26
C ILE A 153 7.65 0.36 -10.22
N LEU A 154 8.85 -0.18 -10.46
CA LEU A 154 9.95 -0.09 -9.51
C LEU A 154 10.53 1.32 -9.44
N VAL A 155 10.51 2.06 -10.56
CA VAL A 155 10.93 3.46 -10.60
C VAL A 155 10.00 4.32 -9.76
N TRP A 156 8.68 4.16 -9.93
CA TRP A 156 7.69 4.94 -9.19
C TRP A 156 7.66 4.60 -7.71
N LYS A 157 7.75 3.31 -7.34
CA LYS A 157 7.92 2.90 -5.94
C LYS A 157 9.18 3.49 -5.33
N ARG A 158 10.32 3.48 -6.04
CA ARG A 158 11.57 4.07 -5.55
C ARG A 158 11.45 5.59 -5.38
N LYS A 159 10.67 6.27 -6.21
CA LYS A 159 10.37 7.69 -6.06
C LYS A 159 9.59 7.97 -4.76
N ALA A 160 8.57 7.16 -4.45
CA ALA A 160 7.84 7.24 -3.19
C ALA A 160 8.70 6.91 -1.97
N GLU A 161 9.55 5.89 -2.06
CA GLU A 161 10.54 5.55 -1.04
C GLU A 161 11.50 6.72 -0.74
N GLN A 162 12.02 7.37 -1.78
CA GLN A 162 12.89 8.53 -1.62
C GLN A 162 12.14 9.70 -0.98
N TYR A 163 10.91 9.98 -1.43
CA TYR A 163 10.08 11.02 -0.84
C TYR A 163 9.76 10.75 0.64
N LEU A 164 9.51 9.50 1.01
CA LEU A 164 9.36 9.12 2.42
C LEU A 164 10.64 9.38 3.20
N ALA A 165 11.81 9.03 2.66
CA ALA A 165 13.09 9.28 3.30
C ALA A 165 13.37 10.79 3.52
N ASP A 166 12.92 11.62 2.58
CA ASP A 166 13.08 13.07 2.62
C ASP A 166 11.97 13.79 3.42
N SER A 167 10.94 13.06 3.88
CA SER A 167 9.74 13.62 4.51
C SER A 167 9.99 14.24 5.89
N GLY A 168 11.04 13.80 6.59
CA GLY A 168 11.33 14.12 7.98
C GLY A 168 10.58 13.27 9.02
N ILE A 169 9.72 12.35 8.58
CA ILE A 169 9.02 11.39 9.46
C ILE A 169 9.93 10.17 9.67
N PRO A 170 10.05 9.64 10.91
CA PRO A 170 10.71 8.35 11.11
C PRO A 170 10.10 7.27 10.21
N TYR A 171 10.96 6.46 9.60
CA TYR A 171 10.50 5.50 8.59
C TYR A 171 11.23 4.16 8.63
N THR A 172 10.54 3.15 8.08
CA THR A 172 11.12 1.86 7.70
C THR A 172 10.70 1.53 6.27
N ILE A 173 11.67 1.31 5.37
CA ILE A 173 11.40 0.84 4.01
C ILE A 173 11.77 -0.64 3.90
N ILE A 174 10.81 -1.47 3.51
CA ILE A 174 10.99 -2.92 3.34
C ILE A 174 10.88 -3.25 1.85
N ARG A 175 12.01 -3.52 1.20
CA ARG A 175 12.06 -3.95 -0.20
C ARG A 175 12.10 -5.47 -0.25
N TYR A 176 10.97 -6.12 -0.52
CA TYR A 176 10.88 -7.59 -0.60
C TYR A 176 11.03 -8.10 -2.04
N ILE A 177 11.52 -9.33 -2.19
CA ILE A 177 11.49 -10.08 -3.44
C ILE A 177 10.18 -10.87 -3.54
N TYR A 178 9.66 -11.07 -4.76
CA TYR A 178 8.42 -11.80 -5.07
C TYR A 178 8.08 -12.88 -4.04
N LEU A 179 6.90 -12.75 -3.41
CA LEU A 179 6.34 -13.79 -2.57
C LEU A 179 5.83 -14.89 -3.50
N ASN A 180 6.57 -16.00 -3.61
CA ASN A 180 6.04 -17.26 -4.13
C ASN A 180 5.03 -17.78 -3.11
N GLN A 181 3.75 -17.43 -3.29
CA GLN A 181 2.62 -18.10 -2.65
C GLN A 181 1.46 -18.17 -3.64
#